data_AF-A0A151TA26-F1
#
_entry.id   AF-A0A151TA26-F1
#
_cell.length_a   1.000
_cell.length_b   1.000
_cell.length_c   1.000
_cell.angle_alpha   90.00
_cell.angle_beta   90.00
_cell.angle_gamma   90.00
#
_symmetry.space_group_name_H-M   'P 1'
#
loop_
_entity.id
_entity.type
_entity.pdbx_description
1 polymer ?
#
loop_
_entity_poly.entity_id
_entity_poly.type
_entity_poly.pdbx_seq_one_letter_code
_entity_poly.pdbx_strand_id
1 'polypeptide(L)' 'MVNVTLFKQIVGSLRFLCNTRPDLAYNVHMISWFTEEPRTPLLVAKRILRYVKKTLDFGILFPNDKMSVEA' A
#
# COMPACT_ATOMS: atom_id res chain seq x y z
N MET A 1 6.17 1.81 22.61
CA MET A 1 5.26 2.91 22.21
C MET A 1 5.08 2.82 20.70
N VAL A 2 3.89 2.48 20.20
CA VAL A 2 3.66 2.42 18.74
C VAL A 2 3.52 3.85 18.23
N ASN A 3 4.29 4.21 17.20
CA ASN A 3 4.28 5.57 16.67
C ASN A 3 3.03 5.78 15.78
N VAL A 4 2.06 6.55 16.30
CA VAL A 4 0.80 6.87 15.62
C VAL A 4 1.04 7.58 14.28
N THR A 5 2.05 8.44 14.20
CA THR A 5 2.42 9.16 12.97
C THR A 5 2.87 8.20 11.88
N LEU A 6 3.70 7.21 12.23
CA LEU A 6 4.15 6.19 11.28
C LEU A 6 2.98 5.32 10.79
N PHE A 7 2.05 4.97 11.67
CA PHE A 7 0.84 4.23 11.28
C PHE A 7 -0.03 5.04 10.30
N LYS A 8 -0.26 6.33 10.58
CA LYS A 8 -0.99 7.25 9.70
C LYS A 8 -0.34 7.34 8.31
N GLN A 9 0.98 7.45 8.24
CA GLN A 9 1.71 7.47 6.97
C GLN A 9 1.50 6.18 6.17
N ILE A 10 1.60 5.01 6.82
CA ILE A 10 1.37 3.72 6.16
C ILE A 10 -0.04 3.63 5.59
N VAL A 11 -1.06 4.02 6.37
CA VAL A 11 -2.45 4.04 5.91
C VAL A 11 -2.62 4.96 4.70
N GLY A 12 -1.99 6.14 4.71
CA GLY A 12 -2.00 7.08 3.58
C GLY A 12 -1.40 6.48 2.31
N SER A 13 -0.21 5.87 2.40
CA SER A 13 0.44 5.22 1.27
C SER A 13 -0.36 4.03 0.73
N LEU A 14 -0.96 3.24 1.61
CA LEU A 14 -1.83 2.13 1.22
C LEU A 14 -3.11 2.61 0.52
N ARG A 15 -3.68 3.73 0.96
CA ARG A 15 -4.86 4.33 0.32
C ARG A 15 -4.57 4.82 -1.09
N PHE A 16 -3.36 5.30 -1.37
CA PHE A 16 -2.92 5.58 -2.74
C PHE A 16 -2.90 4.31 -3.61
N LEU A 17 -2.33 3.22 -3.10
CA LEU A 17 -2.27 1.93 -3.81
C LEU A 17 -3.65 1.34 -4.12
N CYS A 18 -4.68 1.60 -3.31
CA CYS A 18 -6.04 1.14 -3.61
C CYS A 18 -6.57 1.62 -4.97
N ASN A 19 -6.07 2.76 -5.50
CA ASN A 19 -6.51 3.28 -6.80
C ASN A 19 -6.07 2.38 -7.97
N THR A 20 -4.90 1.75 -7.85
CA THR A 20 -4.40 0.81 -8.88
C THR A 20 -4.76 -0.64 -8.55
N ARG A 21 -5.08 -0.91 -7.28
CA ARG A 21 -5.25 -2.25 -6.72
C ARG A 21 -6.44 -2.31 -5.74
N PRO A 22 -7.66 -2.43 -6.27
CA PRO A 22 -8.88 -2.44 -5.44
C PRO A 22 -9.00 -3.68 -4.55
N ASP A 23 -8.21 -4.73 -4.80
CA ASP A 23 -8.09 -5.92 -3.93
C ASP A 23 -7.69 -5.57 -2.48
N LEU A 24 -7.02 -4.43 -2.29
CA LEU A 24 -6.57 -3.94 -0.99
C LEU A 24 -7.58 -3.02 -0.30
N ALA A 25 -8.58 -2.52 -1.01
CA ALA A 25 -9.47 -1.45 -0.53
C ALA A 25 -10.17 -1.80 0.79
N TYR A 26 -10.67 -3.03 0.92
CA TYR A 26 -11.33 -3.49 2.15
C TYR A 26 -10.36 -3.48 3.35
N ASN A 27 -9.18 -4.07 3.17
CA ASN A 27 -8.17 -4.16 4.23
C ASN A 27 -7.69 -2.77 4.67
N VAL A 28 -7.48 -1.86 3.71
CA VAL A 28 -7.05 -0.47 3.96
C VAL A 28 -8.14 0.33 4.64
N HIS A 29 -9.40 0.13 4.24
CA HIS A 29 -10.54 0.76 4.90
C HIS A 29 -10.61 0.32 6.36
N MET A 30 -10.53 -0.99 6.66
CA MET A 30 -10.57 -1.49 8.03
C MET A 30 -9.46 -0.91 8.92
N ILE A 31 -8.20 -0.90 8.48
CA ILE A 31 -7.10 -0.39 9.30
C ILE A 31 -7.18 1.13 9.53
N SER A 32 -7.87 1.87 8.65
CA SER A 32 -8.07 3.32 8.78
C SER A 32 -8.88 3.71 10.02
N TRP A 33 -9.74 2.81 10.53
CA TRP A 33 -10.54 3.05 11.73
C TRP A 33 -9.70 2.97 13.01
N PHE A 34 -8.61 2.21 13.00
CA PHE A 34 -7.81 1.96 14.19
C PHE A 34 -6.57 2.85 14.29
N THR A 35 -6.63 4.01 13.66
CA THR A 35 -5.53 4.97 13.60
C THR A 35 -5.24 5.63 14.95
N GLU A 36 -6.22 5.64 15.87
CA GLU A 36 -6.09 6.18 17.23
C GLU A 36 -5.38 5.20 18.18
N GLU A 37 -5.59 3.88 18.04
CA GLU A 37 -4.93 2.86 18.87
C GLU A 37 -4.32 1.72 18.03
N PRO A 38 -3.05 1.85 17.60
CA PRO A 38 -2.46 1.01 16.55
C PRO A 38 -1.86 -0.33 17.02
N ARG A 39 -2.16 -0.84 18.23
CA ARG A 39 -1.51 -2.07 18.78
C ARG A 39 -1.70 -3.32 17.90
N THR A 40 -2.93 -3.69 17.58
CA THR A 40 -3.30 -4.79 16.66
C THR A 40 -3.21 -4.43 15.16
N PRO A 41 -3.62 -3.22 14.75
CA PRO A 41 -3.62 -2.77 13.35
C PRO A 41 -2.24 -2.73 12.68
N LEU A 42 -1.17 -2.49 13.42
CA LEU A 42 0.18 -2.43 12.86
C LEU A 42 0.62 -3.79 12.26
N LEU A 43 0.20 -4.90 12.87
CA LEU A 43 0.50 -6.24 12.33
C LEU A 43 -0.23 -6.49 11.01
N VAL A 44 -1.49 -6.02 10.91
CA VAL A 44 -2.30 -6.10 9.69
C VAL A 44 -1.69 -5.23 8.61
N ALA A 45 -1.31 -3.99 8.92
CA ALA A 45 -0.61 -3.10 7.99
C ALA A 45 0.68 -3.74 7.45
N LYS A 46 1.49 -4.38 8.31
CA LYS A 46 2.68 -5.14 7.88
C LYS A 46 2.34 -6.35 6.99
N ARG A 47 1.21 -7.03 7.20
CA ARG A 47 0.75 -8.12 6.32
C ARG A 47 0.36 -7.59 4.94
N ILE A 48 -0.38 -6.48 4.88
CA ILE A 48 -0.75 -5.83 3.63
C ILE A 48 0.51 -5.40 2.86
N LEU A 49 1.46 -4.75 3.52
CA LEU A 49 2.73 -4.35 2.88
C LEU A 49 3.53 -5.54 2.35
N ARG A 50 3.55 -6.67 3.07
CA ARG A 50 4.20 -7.91 2.60
C ARG A 50 3.49 -8.49 1.38
N TYR A 51 2.16 -8.47 1.36
CA TYR A 51 1.39 -8.90 0.20
C TYR A 51 1.66 -8.00 -1.00
N VAL A 52 1.64 -6.68 -0.82
CA VAL A 52 2.00 -5.70 -1.87
C VAL A 52 3.39 -6.01 -2.43
N LYS A 53 4.40 -6.17 -1.55
CA LYS A 53 5.78 -6.49 -1.98
C LYS A 53 5.87 -7.78 -2.79
N LYS A 54 5.15 -8.83 -2.39
CA LYS A 54 5.12 -10.12 -3.11
C LYS A 54 4.35 -10.06 -4.43
N THR A 55 3.55 -9.03 -4.64
CA THR A 55 2.69 -8.91 -5.81
C THR A 55 3.06 -7.74 -6.70
N LEU A 56 4.28 -7.21 -6.55
CA LEU A 56 4.84 -6.19 -7.44
C LEU A 56 4.96 -6.70 -8.88
N ASP A 57 5.26 -8.00 -9.06
CA ASP A 57 5.44 -8.62 -10.37
C ASP A 57 4.13 -8.84 -11.14
N PHE A 58 2.97 -8.68 -10.51
CA PHE A 58 1.65 -8.77 -11.16
C PHE A 58 1.12 -7.40 -11.63
N GLY A 59 1.96 -6.37 -11.60
CA GLY A 59 1.60 -5.02 -12.02
C GLY A 59 1.58 -4.85 -13.54
N ILE A 60 0.83 -3.85 -14.00
CA ILE A 60 0.88 -3.39 -15.40
C ILE A 60 2.10 -2.49 -15.55
N LEU A 61 3.10 -2.94 -16.29
CA LEU A 61 4.25 -2.11 -16.65
C LEU A 61 3.83 -1.13 -17.75
N PHE A 62 3.78 0.17 -17.43
CA PHE A 62 3.61 1.18 -18.46
C PHE A 62 4.92 1.35 -19.22
N PRO A 63 4.93 1.23 -20.55
CA PRO A 63 6.11 1.53 -21.33
C PRO A 63 6.50 2.99 -21.11
N ASN A 64 7.76 3.20 -20.74
CA ASN A 64 8.31 4.53 -20.59
C ASN A 64 8.58 5.05 -22.01
N ASP A 65 7.87 6.10 -22.44
CA ASP A 65 7.98 6.71 -23.76
C ASP A 65 9.29 7.51 -23.92
N LYS A 66 10.42 6.80 -23.75
CA LYS A 66 11.78 7.36 -23.76
C LYS A 66 12.80 6.44 -24.44
N MET A 67 12.39 5.38 -25.13
CA MET A 67 13.36 4.55 -25.86
C MET A 67 12.74 3.88 -27.08
N SER A 68 12.72 4.59 -28.21
CA SER A 68 12.94 4.10 -29.59
C SER A 68 12.81 5.26 -30.60
N VAL A 69 13.71 6.25 -30.49
CA VAL A 69 14.30 6.85 -31.68
C VAL A 69 15.70 6.26 -31.76
N GLU A 70 16.07 5.75 -32.93
CA GLU A 70 17.30 5.03 -33.30
C GLU A 70 17.25 3.50 -33.21
N ALA A 71 16.81 2.89 -34.31
CA ALA A 71 17.47 1.78 -34.99
C ALA A 71 17.16 1.88 -36.50
#